data_AF-A0A2V1CG88-F1
#
_entry.id   AF-A0A2V1CG88-F1
#
_cell.length_a   1.000
_cell.length_b   1.000
_cell.length_c   1.000
_cell.angle_alpha   90.00
_cell.angle_beta   90.00
_cell.angle_gamma   90.00
#
_symmetry.space_group_name_H-M   'P 1'
#
loop_
_entity.id
_entity.type
_entity.pdbx_description
1 polymer ?
#
loop_
_entity_poly.entity_id
_entity_poly.type
_entity_poly.pdbx_seq_one_letter_code
_entity_poly.pdbx_strand_id
1 'polypeptide(L)'
;MDSETAALILQLHIEDSDELFSSCEGKGKGIEGVVSDTQIALQLYRDELQRNANIISDQNMTRSMARACQTDGNMLALSFSQEQRETRDRQVALRLSGEAAPLAITERAANEDEELDDEMLEKLSALYICAAGEEQSSKWAASRPSKVPKRHCTACRETFSFSELGRAPCTHEYCRTCLQDLFNASMTDDTLLPPRCCRQPITPTTNIRIYLTPSIAHLYSAKKIEFDTPNRTSRSNPLCSSFIRTEYVVEEKATCQVCEAVTCTICKGAEHGGDCPEDEALKMVLETARENQWQRCYNCHRLVELDTGCNHMTCPCSAQFCYKCGERWKTCRCEQWDEHRLYARAEVVIARQPAHINQPLEQRQARFANVVQDLLDRHECDHESWRWVGGPHECEECRHDLPDYIFQCRQCHIQACNRCRRNRL
;
A
#
# COMPACT_ATOMS: atom_id res chain seq x y z
N MET A 1 3.57 19.64 44.15
CA MET A 1 2.25 19.28 44.71
C MET A 1 2.18 17.77 44.67
N ASP A 2 1.95 17.12 45.81
CA ASP A 2 1.77 15.68 45.88
C ASP A 2 0.41 15.26 45.30
N SER A 3 0.27 13.96 45.03
CA SER A 3 -0.91 13.40 44.36
C SER A 3 -2.18 13.49 45.21
N GLU A 4 -2.05 13.40 46.54
CA GLU A 4 -3.18 13.47 47.47
C GLU A 4 -3.75 14.89 47.53
N THR A 5 -2.87 15.88 47.60
CA THR A 5 -3.23 17.31 47.52
C THR A 5 -3.89 17.64 46.19
N ALA A 6 -3.34 17.14 45.06
CA ALA A 6 -3.91 17.37 43.74
C ALA A 6 -5.30 16.72 43.58
N ALA A 7 -5.48 15.50 44.10
CA ALA A 7 -6.77 14.81 44.11
C ALA A 7 -7.81 15.58 44.95
N LEU A 8 -7.42 16.07 46.13
CA LEU A 8 -8.30 16.88 46.98
C LEU A 8 -8.71 18.19 46.30
N ILE A 9 -7.78 18.88 45.64
CA ILE A 9 -8.09 20.11 44.89
C ILE A 9 -9.10 19.84 43.78
N LEU A 10 -8.92 18.76 43.00
CA LEU A 10 -9.87 18.39 41.95
C LEU A 10 -11.24 18.02 42.53
N GLN A 11 -11.26 17.29 43.65
CA GLN A 11 -12.51 16.94 44.32
C GLN A 11 -13.28 18.20 44.74
N LEU A 12 -12.62 19.16 45.39
CA LEU A 12 -13.25 20.42 45.80
C LEU A 12 -13.77 21.21 44.60
N HIS A 13 -13.02 21.27 43.49
CA HIS A 13 -13.49 21.94 42.28
C HIS A 13 -14.67 21.25 41.60
N ILE A 14 -14.76 19.91 41.70
CA ILE A 14 -15.94 19.17 41.21
C ILE A 14 -17.14 19.51 42.08
N GLU A 15 -16.98 19.50 43.40
CA GLU A 15 -18.04 19.87 44.36
C GLU A 15 -18.53 21.32 44.11
N ASP A 16 -17.61 22.28 43.96
CA ASP A 16 -17.95 23.68 43.61
C ASP A 16 -18.69 23.77 42.27
N SER A 17 -18.25 23.00 41.26
CA SER A 17 -18.89 22.99 39.94
C SER A 17 -20.32 22.44 40.01
N ASP A 18 -20.56 21.47 40.89
CA ASP A 18 -21.89 20.86 41.10
C ASP A 18 -22.83 21.84 41.79
N GLU A 19 -22.36 22.54 42.82
CA GLU A 19 -23.11 23.60 43.48
C GLU A 19 -23.47 24.73 42.51
N LEU A 20 -22.52 25.15 41.67
CA LEU A 20 -22.75 26.16 40.64
C LEU A 20 -23.77 25.70 39.60
N PHE A 21 -23.69 24.44 39.15
CA PHE A 21 -24.64 23.87 38.20
C PHE A 21 -26.06 23.84 38.78
N SER A 22 -26.24 23.32 40.00
CA SER A 22 -27.53 23.30 40.70
C SER A 22 -28.10 24.70 40.95
N SER A 23 -27.24 25.70 41.21
CA SER A 23 -27.68 27.09 41.40
C SER A 23 -28.29 27.73 40.14
N CYS A 24 -27.92 27.20 38.96
CA CYS A 24 -28.32 27.72 37.65
C CYS A 24 -29.61 27.08 37.12
N GLU A 25 -30.02 25.91 37.62
CA GLU A 25 -31.25 25.20 37.21
C GLU A 25 -32.55 25.96 37.59
N GLY A 26 -32.51 26.85 38.60
CA GLY A 26 -33.72 27.50 39.13
C GLY A 26 -33.97 28.97 38.76
N LYS A 27 -33.10 29.63 37.97
CA LYS A 27 -33.10 31.11 37.84
C LYS A 27 -33.23 31.67 36.42
N GLY A 28 -33.41 30.83 35.39
CA GLY A 28 -33.46 31.29 33.99
C GLY A 28 -34.87 31.43 33.41
N LYS A 29 -35.14 32.52 32.67
CA LYS A 29 -36.28 32.62 31.72
C LYS A 29 -35.98 31.84 30.42
N GLY A 30 -35.57 30.58 30.56
CA GLY A 30 -35.20 29.70 29.45
C GLY A 30 -36.41 28.95 28.89
N ILE A 31 -36.32 28.51 27.63
CA ILE A 31 -37.29 27.58 27.03
C ILE A 31 -37.08 26.21 27.70
N GLU A 32 -38.17 25.61 28.17
CA GLU A 32 -38.17 24.30 28.84
C GLU A 32 -37.50 23.24 27.92
N GLY A 33 -36.43 22.61 28.41
CA GLY A 33 -35.66 21.60 27.66
C GLY A 33 -34.45 22.11 26.86
N VAL A 34 -34.16 23.42 26.84
CA VAL A 34 -32.96 23.97 26.18
C VAL A 34 -31.93 24.39 27.23
N VAL A 35 -30.77 23.70 27.22
CA VAL A 35 -29.62 23.98 28.09
C VAL A 35 -28.98 25.31 27.69
N SER A 36 -28.72 26.20 28.65
CA SER A 36 -28.07 27.50 28.36
C SER A 36 -26.58 27.33 28.06
N ASP A 37 -25.98 28.26 27.32
CA ASP A 37 -24.54 28.28 27.07
C ASP A 37 -23.71 28.22 28.37
N THR A 38 -24.22 28.84 29.45
CA THR A 38 -23.60 28.79 30.78
C THR A 38 -23.65 27.38 31.39
N GLN A 39 -24.76 26.66 31.23
CA GLN A 39 -24.89 25.28 31.70
C GLN A 39 -24.00 24.33 30.88
N ILE A 40 -23.90 24.53 29.56
CA ILE A 40 -22.98 23.77 28.70
C ILE A 40 -21.52 24.01 29.11
N ALA A 41 -21.14 25.28 29.35
CA ALA A 41 -19.80 25.63 29.80
C ALA A 41 -19.45 24.99 31.15
N LEU A 42 -20.37 25.01 32.12
CA LEU A 42 -20.18 24.36 33.42
C LEU A 42 -20.09 22.83 33.28
N GLN A 43 -20.89 22.22 32.40
CA GLN A 43 -20.82 20.79 32.13
C GLN A 43 -19.45 20.40 31.52
N LEU A 44 -18.97 21.13 30.52
CA LEU A 44 -17.67 20.87 29.90
C LEU A 44 -16.52 21.03 30.90
N TYR A 45 -16.59 22.03 31.78
CA TYR A 45 -15.62 22.24 32.84
C TYR A 45 -15.63 21.07 33.85
N ARG A 46 -16.81 20.63 34.29
CA ARG A 46 -16.95 19.45 35.15
C ARG A 46 -16.37 18.18 34.49
N ASP A 47 -16.67 17.96 33.22
CA ASP A 47 -16.16 16.80 32.47
C ASP A 47 -14.63 16.84 32.34
N GLU A 48 -14.03 18.03 32.22
CA GLU A 48 -12.57 18.20 32.26
C GLU A 48 -11.99 17.90 33.65
N LEU A 49 -12.60 18.40 34.73
CA LEU A 49 -12.19 18.11 36.10
C LEU A 49 -12.26 16.59 36.41
N GLN A 50 -13.35 15.93 36.01
CA GLN A 50 -13.53 14.49 36.19
C GLN A 50 -12.48 13.68 35.41
N ARG A 51 -12.17 14.09 34.17
CA ARG A 51 -11.09 13.47 33.39
C ARG A 51 -9.74 13.62 34.08
N ASN A 52 -9.43 14.81 34.62
CA ASN A 52 -8.21 15.03 35.36
C ASN A 52 -8.16 14.20 36.65
N ALA A 53 -9.28 14.05 37.36
CA ALA A 53 -9.36 13.22 38.57
C ALA A 53 -9.09 11.74 38.26
N ASN A 54 -9.65 11.23 37.15
CA ASN A 54 -9.39 9.87 36.68
C ASN A 54 -7.90 9.66 36.34
N ILE A 55 -7.26 10.63 35.67
CA ILE A 55 -5.82 10.57 35.36
C ILE A 55 -4.99 10.43 36.64
N ILE A 56 -5.29 11.21 37.70
CA ILE A 56 -4.58 11.12 38.97
C ILE A 56 -4.81 9.75 39.64
N SER A 57 -6.06 9.26 39.63
CA SER A 57 -6.40 7.94 40.15
C SER A 57 -5.62 6.82 39.45
N ASP A 58 -5.56 6.86 38.11
CA ASP A 58 -4.82 5.89 37.30
C ASP A 58 -3.31 5.95 37.59
N GLN A 59 -2.75 7.16 37.78
CA GLN A 59 -1.36 7.34 38.20
C GLN A 59 -1.08 6.73 39.58
N ASN A 60 -2.01 6.89 40.53
CA ASN A 60 -1.85 6.29 41.86
C ASN A 60 -1.91 4.77 41.81
N MET A 61 -2.84 4.21 41.03
CA MET A 61 -2.98 2.77 40.84
C MET A 61 -1.73 2.17 40.17
N THR A 62 -1.27 2.77 39.07
CA THR A 62 -0.07 2.30 38.35
C THR A 62 1.19 2.36 39.22
N ARG A 63 1.33 3.39 40.07
CA ARG A 63 2.42 3.46 41.07
C ARG A 63 2.32 2.38 42.14
N SER A 64 1.12 2.13 42.65
CA SER A 64 0.89 1.06 43.62
C SER A 64 1.27 -0.30 43.04
N MET A 65 0.82 -0.60 41.82
CA MET A 65 1.18 -1.82 41.10
C MET A 65 2.69 -1.93 40.89
N ALA A 66 3.33 -0.85 40.44
CA ALA A 66 4.77 -0.86 40.19
C ALA A 66 5.58 -1.08 41.49
N ARG A 67 5.16 -0.48 42.61
CA ARG A 67 5.75 -0.72 43.93
C ARG A 67 5.59 -2.17 44.38
N ALA A 68 4.43 -2.78 44.17
CA ALA A 68 4.20 -4.19 44.46
C ALA A 68 5.12 -5.08 43.62
N CYS A 69 5.23 -4.83 42.31
CA CYS A 69 6.15 -5.56 41.44
C CYS A 69 7.62 -5.42 41.88
N GLN A 70 8.06 -4.23 42.29
CA GLN A 70 9.43 -4.00 42.76
C GLN A 70 9.71 -4.70 44.09
N THR A 71 8.74 -4.71 45.00
CA THR A 71 8.89 -5.30 46.34
C THR A 71 8.82 -6.82 46.29
N ASP A 72 7.86 -7.35 45.55
CA ASP A 72 7.53 -8.77 45.55
C ASP A 72 8.21 -9.54 44.41
N GLY A 73 8.73 -8.84 43.40
CA GLY A 73 9.25 -9.44 42.16
C GLY A 73 10.32 -10.50 42.40
N ASN A 74 11.28 -10.25 43.28
CA ASN A 74 12.32 -11.22 43.63
C ASN A 74 11.72 -12.48 44.28
N MET A 75 10.73 -12.31 45.16
CA MET A 75 10.08 -13.43 45.84
C MET A 75 9.23 -14.25 44.87
N LEU A 76 8.50 -13.59 43.96
CA LEU A 76 7.74 -14.25 42.90
C LEU A 76 8.64 -15.03 41.94
N ALA A 77 9.78 -14.44 41.52
CA ALA A 77 10.75 -15.11 40.66
C ALA A 77 11.36 -16.35 41.34
N LEU A 78 11.69 -16.25 42.63
CA LEU A 78 12.17 -17.38 43.41
C LEU A 78 11.12 -18.49 43.51
N SER A 79 9.88 -18.13 43.87
CA SER A 79 8.76 -19.08 43.98
C SER A 79 8.48 -19.78 42.65
N PHE A 80 8.46 -19.04 41.55
CA PHE A 80 8.25 -19.58 40.20
C PHE A 80 9.38 -20.54 39.79
N SER A 81 10.63 -20.18 40.09
CA SER A 81 11.78 -21.06 39.80
C SER A 81 11.72 -22.36 40.60
N GLN A 82 11.20 -22.31 41.83
CA GLN A 82 11.00 -23.48 42.67
C GLN A 82 9.88 -24.37 42.11
N GLU A 83 8.73 -23.80 41.76
CA GLU A 83 7.60 -24.53 41.16
C GLU A 83 7.99 -25.21 39.83
N GLN A 84 8.82 -24.55 39.01
CA GLN A 84 9.36 -25.16 37.79
C GLN A 84 10.26 -26.36 38.09
N ARG A 85 11.12 -26.28 39.12
CA ARG A 85 11.97 -27.41 39.54
C ARG A 85 11.10 -28.57 40.02
N GLU A 86 10.13 -28.29 40.88
CA GLU A 86 9.18 -29.29 41.40
C GLU A 86 8.37 -29.95 40.26
N THR A 87 7.96 -29.16 39.26
CA THR A 87 7.26 -29.65 38.07
C THR A 87 8.15 -30.57 37.24
N ARG A 88 9.42 -30.20 37.00
CA ARG A 88 10.39 -31.05 36.28
C ARG A 88 10.69 -32.33 37.04
N ASP A 89 10.90 -32.24 38.34
CA ASP A 89 11.16 -33.39 39.21
C ASP A 89 9.98 -34.37 39.19
N ARG A 90 8.74 -33.84 39.25
CA ARG A 90 7.52 -34.64 39.10
C ARG A 90 7.44 -35.32 37.73
N GLN A 91 7.76 -34.62 36.64
CA GLN A 91 7.76 -35.21 35.30
C GLN A 91 8.78 -36.35 35.18
N VAL A 92 9.96 -36.19 35.76
CA VAL A 92 11.00 -37.24 35.79
C VAL A 92 10.51 -38.43 36.61
N ALA A 93 9.92 -38.20 37.79
CA ALA A 93 9.38 -39.26 38.64
C ALA A 93 8.29 -40.09 37.94
N LEU A 94 7.35 -39.44 37.24
CA LEU A 94 6.28 -40.12 36.48
C LEU A 94 6.85 -40.97 35.33
N ARG A 95 7.88 -40.47 34.63
CA ARG A 95 8.56 -41.25 33.58
C ARG A 95 9.24 -42.50 34.16
N LEU A 96 9.82 -42.40 35.35
CA LEU A 96 10.46 -43.54 36.02
C LEU A 96 9.45 -44.56 36.55
N SER A 97 8.23 -44.15 36.93
CA SER A 97 7.17 -45.05 37.40
C SER A 97 6.38 -45.73 36.26
N GLY A 98 6.63 -45.37 35.00
CA GLY A 98 5.91 -45.90 33.85
C GLY A 98 4.51 -45.31 33.68
N GLU A 99 4.18 -44.24 34.40
CA GLU A 99 2.92 -43.51 34.28
C GLU A 99 3.04 -42.41 33.21
N ALA A 100 2.00 -42.26 32.38
CA ALA A 100 1.96 -41.19 31.38
C ALA A 100 1.87 -39.83 32.08
N ALA A 101 2.86 -38.96 31.84
CA ALA A 101 2.81 -37.58 32.34
C ALA A 101 1.60 -36.84 31.73
N PRO A 102 0.82 -36.09 32.54
CA PRO A 102 -0.24 -35.23 32.02
C PRO A 102 0.31 -34.27 30.96
N LEU A 103 -0.48 -33.99 29.91
CA LEU A 103 -0.17 -32.96 28.94
C LEU A 103 0.06 -31.64 29.68
N ALA A 104 1.27 -31.10 29.57
CA ALA A 104 1.54 -29.74 30.02
C ALA A 104 0.56 -28.83 29.29
N ILE A 105 -0.27 -28.08 30.03
CA ILE A 105 -0.95 -26.93 29.46
C ILE A 105 0.19 -26.06 28.95
N THR A 106 0.31 -25.97 27.64
CA THR A 106 1.37 -25.22 26.97
C THR A 106 1.43 -23.86 27.62
N GLU A 107 2.54 -23.60 28.34
CA GLU A 107 2.91 -22.26 28.77
C GLU A 107 2.75 -21.40 27.52
N ARG A 108 1.82 -20.45 27.62
CA ARG A 108 1.57 -19.45 26.59
C ARG A 108 2.95 -18.95 26.19
N ALA A 109 3.33 -19.21 24.93
CA ALA A 109 4.62 -18.81 24.40
C ALA A 109 4.90 -17.41 24.94
N ALA A 110 5.98 -17.26 25.72
CA ALA A 110 6.48 -15.95 26.05
C ALA A 110 6.71 -15.32 24.68
N ASN A 111 5.79 -14.44 24.28
CA ASN A 111 5.99 -13.62 23.11
C ASN A 111 7.35 -12.97 23.36
N GLU A 112 8.23 -13.08 22.37
CA GLU A 112 9.48 -12.35 22.31
C GLU A 112 9.15 -10.86 22.15
N ASP A 113 8.48 -10.28 23.14
CA ASP A 113 8.30 -8.84 23.28
C ASP A 113 9.69 -8.28 23.63
N GLU A 114 10.12 -7.25 22.91
CA GLU A 114 11.40 -6.57 23.11
C GLU A 114 11.64 -6.34 24.61
N GLU A 115 12.58 -7.09 25.20
CA GLU A 115 12.99 -6.90 26.59
C GLU A 115 13.46 -5.44 26.75
N LEU A 116 12.73 -4.68 27.56
CA LEU A 116 13.15 -3.34 27.96
C LEU A 116 14.46 -3.48 28.72
N ASP A 117 15.51 -2.80 28.25
CA ASP A 117 16.80 -2.80 28.94
C ASP A 117 16.69 -2.14 30.33
N ASP A 118 17.64 -2.48 31.21
CA ASP A 118 17.66 -1.97 32.59
C ASP A 118 17.71 -0.42 32.64
N GLU A 119 18.38 0.24 31.67
CA GLU A 119 18.43 1.71 31.58
C GLU A 119 17.04 2.28 31.32
N MET A 120 16.26 1.67 30.43
CA MET A 120 14.89 2.08 30.11
C MET A 120 13.93 1.86 31.26
N LEU A 121 14.05 0.72 31.96
CA LEU A 121 13.27 0.47 33.17
C LEU A 121 13.59 1.52 34.24
N GLU A 122 14.86 1.89 34.40
CA GLU A 122 15.27 2.95 35.33
C GLU A 122 14.67 4.31 34.93
N LYS A 123 14.72 4.67 33.64
CA LYS A 123 14.12 5.91 33.11
C LYS A 123 12.60 5.96 33.32
N LEU A 124 11.89 4.87 33.03
CA LEU A 124 10.45 4.76 33.23
C LEU A 124 10.10 4.88 34.71
N SER A 125 10.87 4.23 35.58
CA SER A 125 10.68 4.34 37.03
C SER A 125 10.86 5.78 37.51
N ALA A 126 11.90 6.47 37.03
CA ALA A 126 12.16 7.86 37.38
C ALA A 126 11.03 8.79 36.90
N LEU A 127 10.54 8.62 35.67
CA LEU A 127 9.50 9.46 35.08
C LEU A 127 8.11 9.27 35.70
N TYR A 128 7.72 8.02 35.98
CA TYR A 128 6.33 7.70 36.31
C TYR A 128 6.13 7.30 37.79
N ILE A 129 7.17 6.81 38.45
CA ILE A 129 7.10 6.31 39.83
C ILE A 129 7.72 7.32 40.82
N CYS A 130 8.94 7.79 40.56
CA CYS A 130 9.69 8.65 41.50
C CYS A 130 9.45 10.17 41.33
N ALA A 131 8.98 10.63 40.17
CA ALA A 131 8.88 12.08 39.85
C ALA A 131 7.87 12.88 40.67
N ALA A 132 6.97 12.27 41.45
CA ALA A 132 6.09 13.01 42.34
C ALA A 132 6.33 12.62 43.81
N GLY A 133 7.23 13.37 44.43
CA GLY A 133 7.16 13.70 45.86
C GLY A 133 7.02 12.50 46.80
N GLU A 134 8.09 11.73 46.96
CA GLU A 134 8.36 11.15 48.27
C GLU A 134 9.01 12.22 49.15
N GLU A 135 8.24 13.24 49.53
CA GLU A 135 8.48 13.90 50.81
C GLU A 135 7.95 12.96 51.90
N GLN A 136 8.70 11.89 52.18
CA GLN A 136 8.58 11.22 53.46
C GLN A 136 8.90 12.28 54.52
N SER A 137 7.88 12.68 55.28
CA SER A 137 7.95 13.60 56.43
C SER A 137 8.76 13.01 57.60
N SER A 138 10.01 12.64 57.34
CA SER A 138 11.00 12.33 58.36
C SER A 138 12.27 13.11 58.06
N LYS A 139 12.85 13.73 59.08
CA LYS A 139 14.11 14.50 59.01
C LYS A 139 15.30 13.70 58.43
N TRP A 140 15.15 12.38 58.26
CA TRP A 140 16.14 11.51 57.62
C TRP A 140 16.09 11.47 56.09
N ALA A 141 14.96 11.78 55.44
CA ALA A 141 14.87 11.81 53.97
C ALA A 141 15.65 12.98 53.36
N ALA A 142 15.68 14.15 54.03
CA ALA A 142 16.43 15.34 53.62
C ALA A 142 17.97 15.17 53.64
N SER A 143 18.47 14.07 54.22
CA SER A 143 19.91 13.80 54.36
C SER A 143 20.48 12.92 53.23
N ARG A 144 19.63 12.34 52.36
CA ARG A 144 20.09 11.57 51.20
C ARG A 144 20.27 12.50 50.00
N PRO A 145 21.50 12.69 49.48
CA PRO A 145 21.64 13.32 48.19
C PRO A 145 21.12 12.33 47.15
N SER A 146 19.87 12.50 46.69
CA SER A 146 19.41 11.85 45.45
C SER A 146 20.19 12.50 44.31
N LYS A 147 21.40 11.99 44.04
CA LYS A 147 22.24 12.42 42.93
C LYS A 147 21.70 11.78 41.66
N VAL A 148 20.53 12.22 41.20
CA VAL A 148 20.08 11.90 39.84
C VAL A 148 21.15 12.49 38.90
N PRO A 149 21.84 11.67 38.09
CA PRO A 149 22.89 12.17 37.22
C PRO A 149 22.30 13.17 36.23
N LYS A 150 22.83 14.40 36.24
CA LYS A 150 22.46 15.44 35.29
C LYS A 150 23.33 15.33 34.04
N ARG A 151 22.73 15.45 32.87
CA ARG A 151 23.41 15.38 31.56
C ARG A 151 22.90 16.50 30.65
N HIS A 152 23.55 16.72 29.51
CA HIS A 152 23.23 17.83 28.61
C HIS A 152 22.55 17.36 27.32
N CYS A 153 21.57 18.14 26.84
CA CYS A 153 20.99 17.93 25.51
C CYS A 153 21.98 18.36 24.42
N THR A 154 22.16 17.53 23.40
CA THR A 154 23.08 17.78 22.27
C THR A 154 22.63 18.97 21.41
N ALA A 155 21.32 19.22 21.33
CA ALA A 155 20.75 20.29 20.50
C ALA A 155 20.71 21.64 21.22
N CYS A 156 20.02 21.75 22.37
CA CYS A 156 19.87 23.02 23.08
C CYS A 156 20.97 23.31 24.11
N ARG A 157 21.81 22.33 24.47
CA ARG A 157 22.87 22.42 25.49
C ARG A 157 22.39 22.69 26.92
N GLU A 158 21.09 22.62 27.16
CA GLU A 158 20.52 22.70 28.50
C GLU A 158 20.73 21.39 29.29
N THR A 159 20.69 21.50 30.61
CA THR A 159 20.94 20.39 31.54
C THR A 159 19.64 19.77 32.03
N PHE A 160 19.53 18.45 31.92
CA PHE A 160 18.34 17.68 32.29
C PHE A 160 18.71 16.50 33.20
N SER A 161 17.72 15.90 33.83
CA SER A 161 17.90 14.58 34.46
C SER A 161 18.09 13.51 33.38
N PHE A 162 18.81 12.43 33.69
CA PHE A 162 19.04 11.35 32.72
C PHE A 162 17.74 10.73 32.18
N SER A 163 16.67 10.74 32.99
CA SER A 163 15.34 10.23 32.64
C SER A 163 14.61 11.07 31.60
N GLU A 164 14.93 12.36 31.50
CA GLU A 164 14.34 13.30 30.54
C GLU A 164 15.04 13.31 29.17
N LEU A 165 16.09 12.50 29.02
CA LEU A 165 16.95 12.48 27.84
C LEU A 165 16.82 11.17 27.05
N GLY A 166 16.39 11.31 25.79
CA GLY A 166 16.39 10.22 24.80
C GLY A 166 17.77 10.02 24.19
N ARG A 167 18.23 8.77 24.14
CA ARG A 167 19.54 8.39 23.59
C ARG A 167 19.37 7.99 22.12
N ALA A 168 20.05 8.70 21.22
CA ALA A 168 20.14 8.35 19.80
C ALA A 168 21.08 7.14 19.57
N PRO A 169 21.03 6.47 18.41
CA PRO A 169 21.89 5.30 18.13
C PRO A 169 23.39 5.59 18.21
N CYS A 170 23.80 6.83 17.96
CA CYS A 170 25.19 7.29 18.07
C CYS A 170 25.58 7.71 19.51
N THR A 171 24.77 7.36 20.52
CA THR A 171 24.93 7.66 21.96
C THR A 171 24.67 9.10 22.40
N HIS A 172 24.49 10.05 21.47
CA HIS A 172 24.08 11.42 21.79
C HIS A 172 22.70 11.49 22.44
N GLU A 173 22.52 12.43 23.36
CA GLU A 173 21.30 12.59 24.15
C GLU A 173 20.53 13.86 23.76
N TYR A 174 19.21 13.76 23.73
CA TYR A 174 18.29 14.84 23.36
C TYR A 174 17.18 14.99 24.40
N CYS A 175 16.82 16.22 24.75
CA CYS A 175 15.62 16.47 25.54
C CYS A 175 14.35 16.24 24.71
N ARG A 176 13.22 16.07 25.41
CA ARG A 176 11.90 15.82 24.81
C ARG A 176 11.53 16.81 23.71
N THR A 177 11.74 18.11 23.96
CA THR A 177 11.37 19.18 23.01
C THR A 177 12.22 19.12 21.75
N CYS A 178 13.55 19.12 21.88
CA CYS A 178 14.45 19.04 20.73
C CYS A 178 14.26 17.77 19.90
N LEU A 179 13.92 16.64 20.54
CA LEU A 179 13.63 15.41 19.82
C LEU A 179 12.34 15.53 19.01
N GLN A 180 11.27 16.06 19.61
CA GLN A 180 10.00 16.30 18.90
C GLN A 180 10.17 17.29 17.74
N ASP A 181 10.92 18.37 17.94
CA ASP A 181 11.23 19.35 16.90
C ASP A 181 11.99 18.72 15.73
N LEU A 182 12.95 17.84 16.03
CA LEU A 182 13.70 17.11 15.01
C LEU A 182 12.80 16.20 14.17
N PHE A 183 11.87 15.49 14.79
CA PHE A 183 10.88 14.67 14.07
C PHE A 183 9.95 15.55 13.23
N ASN A 184 9.41 16.65 13.78
CA ASN A 184 8.54 17.57 13.04
C ASN A 184 9.23 18.21 11.83
N ALA A 185 10.49 18.63 11.99
CA ALA A 185 11.30 19.16 10.90
C ALA A 185 11.49 18.10 9.79
N SER A 186 11.80 16.85 10.16
CA SER A 186 11.97 15.76 9.20
C SER A 186 10.70 15.39 8.43
N MET A 187 9.51 15.65 9.00
CA MET A 187 8.24 15.41 8.32
C MET A 187 7.85 16.56 7.36
N THR A 188 8.44 17.74 7.55
CA THR A 188 8.19 18.93 6.74
C THR A 188 9.12 18.98 5.53
N ASP A 189 10.38 18.57 5.70
CA ASP A 189 11.40 18.52 4.65
C ASP A 189 11.78 17.07 4.34
N ASP A 190 11.36 16.57 3.18
CA ASP A 190 11.66 15.22 2.69
C ASP A 190 13.18 14.92 2.69
N THR A 191 14.07 15.91 2.55
CA THR A 191 15.53 15.71 2.55
C THR A 191 16.07 15.35 3.95
N LEU A 192 15.34 15.75 5.00
CA LEU A 192 15.67 15.51 6.40
C LEU A 192 15.05 14.21 6.92
N LEU A 193 14.24 13.51 6.12
CA LEU A 193 13.66 12.22 6.47
C LEU A 193 14.63 11.08 6.09
N PRO A 194 14.78 10.03 6.93
CA PRO A 194 14.44 10.00 8.36
C PRO A 194 15.33 10.98 9.16
N PRO A 195 14.90 11.45 10.36
CA PRO A 195 15.71 12.30 11.22
C PRO A 195 17.02 11.58 11.56
N ARG A 196 18.13 12.31 11.61
CA ARG A 196 19.48 11.75 11.78
C ARG A 196 20.26 12.45 12.87
N CYS A 197 21.09 11.70 13.60
CA CYS A 197 22.19 12.24 14.38
C CYS A 197 23.48 11.52 14.01
N CYS A 198 24.57 12.27 13.78
CA CYS A 198 25.85 11.71 13.30
C CYS A 198 25.69 10.82 12.06
N ARG A 199 24.78 11.19 11.16
CA ARG A 199 24.38 10.44 9.95
C ARG A 199 23.71 9.09 10.21
N GLN A 200 23.44 8.73 11.46
CA GLN A 200 22.65 7.56 11.81
C GLN A 200 21.16 7.93 11.95
N PRO A 201 20.24 7.16 11.34
CA PRO A 201 18.82 7.44 11.43
C PRO A 201 18.33 7.23 12.86
N ILE A 202 17.49 8.15 13.34
CA ILE A 202 16.78 8.05 14.62
C ILE A 202 15.39 7.54 14.31
N THR A 203 15.07 6.34 14.79
CA THR A 203 13.75 5.72 14.63
C THR A 203 12.95 5.80 15.94
N PRO A 204 11.61 5.84 15.89
CA PRO A 204 10.73 5.75 17.07
C PRO A 204 10.74 4.37 17.76
N THR A 205 11.91 3.76 17.97
CA THR A 205 12.05 2.57 18.81
C THR A 205 11.72 2.89 20.26
N THR A 206 11.54 1.88 21.09
CA THR A 206 11.11 1.99 22.49
C THR A 206 11.88 3.07 23.28
N ASN A 207 13.20 3.21 23.05
CA ASN A 207 14.08 4.17 23.73
C ASN A 207 13.84 5.65 23.34
N ILE A 208 13.26 5.90 22.17
CA ILE A 208 12.94 7.22 21.64
C ILE A 208 11.43 7.51 21.76
N ARG A 209 10.61 6.46 21.66
CA ARG A 209 9.14 6.54 21.58
C ARG A 209 8.50 7.21 22.79
N ILE A 210 9.04 6.99 24.00
CA ILE A 210 8.53 7.58 25.25
C ILE A 210 8.67 9.11 25.28
N TYR A 211 9.58 9.67 24.49
CA TYR A 211 9.82 11.11 24.37
C TYR A 211 8.95 11.77 23.28
N LEU A 212 8.26 10.98 22.45
CA LEU A 212 7.37 11.47 21.40
C LEU A 212 5.91 11.44 21.85
N THR A 213 5.13 12.43 21.42
CA THR A 213 3.67 12.35 21.58
C THR A 213 3.10 11.26 20.65
N PRO A 214 1.95 10.64 21.00
CA PRO A 214 1.28 9.70 20.11
C PRO A 214 1.02 10.28 18.72
N SER A 215 0.64 11.57 18.65
CA SER A 215 0.43 12.28 17.39
C SER A 215 1.69 12.32 16.53
N ILE A 216 2.84 12.74 17.07
CA ILE A 216 4.11 12.80 16.31
C ILE A 216 4.54 11.42 15.82
N ALA A 217 4.44 10.40 16.68
CA ALA A 217 4.80 9.03 16.30
C ALA A 217 3.91 8.50 15.15
N HIS A 218 2.61 8.74 15.22
CA HIS A 218 1.67 8.35 14.16
C HIS A 218 1.92 9.10 12.84
N LEU A 219 2.10 10.43 12.91
CA LEU A 219 2.38 11.25 11.73
C LEU A 219 3.69 10.84 11.06
N TYR A 220 4.73 10.57 11.85
CA TYR A 220 6.00 10.10 11.33
C TYR A 220 5.85 8.76 10.61
N SER A 221 5.16 7.79 11.21
CA SER A 221 4.92 6.49 10.57
C SER A 221 4.16 6.62 9.25
N ALA A 222 3.15 7.49 9.19
CA ALA A 222 2.42 7.76 7.95
C ALA A 222 3.32 8.41 6.88
N LYS A 223 4.10 9.43 7.26
CA LYS A 223 5.01 10.14 6.35
C LYS A 223 6.16 9.26 5.87
N LYS A 224 6.63 8.35 6.73
CA LYS A 224 7.66 7.35 6.41
C LYS A 224 7.18 6.40 5.31
N ILE A 225 5.94 5.91 5.41
CA ILE A 225 5.32 5.08 4.36
C ILE A 225 5.19 5.85 3.04
N GLU A 226 4.73 7.10 3.10
CA GLU A 226 4.66 7.98 1.92
C GLU A 226 6.02 8.15 1.24
N PHE A 227 7.06 8.42 2.01
CA PHE A 227 8.41 8.64 1.50
C PHE A 227 9.06 7.37 0.93
N ASP A 228 8.87 6.23 1.58
CA ASP A 228 9.44 4.96 1.15
C ASP A 228 8.68 4.36 -0.07
N THR A 229 7.51 4.91 -0.46
CA THR A 229 6.72 4.45 -1.62
C THR A 229 7.25 5.05 -2.94
N PRO A 230 7.76 4.22 -3.89
CA PRO A 230 8.17 4.70 -5.21
C PRO A 230 6.99 5.24 -6.02
N ASN A 231 7.23 6.24 -6.88
CA ASN A 231 6.22 6.86 -7.75
C ASN A 231 5.00 7.40 -7.01
N ARG A 232 5.22 8.23 -5.97
CA ARG A 232 4.14 8.91 -5.24
C ARG A 232 3.12 9.55 -6.21
N THR A 233 1.91 9.00 -6.25
CA THR A 233 0.80 9.60 -6.98
C THR A 233 0.30 10.76 -6.14
N SER A 234 0.85 11.94 -6.39
CA SER A 234 0.31 13.19 -5.84
C SER A 234 -1.05 13.44 -6.46
N ARG A 235 -1.99 13.86 -5.62
CA ARG A 235 -3.40 14.05 -6.00
C ARG A 235 -3.60 15.21 -6.98
N SER A 236 -4.67 15.13 -7.78
CA SER A 236 -5.17 16.22 -8.62
C SER A 236 -5.90 17.33 -7.86
N ASN A 237 -6.53 17.04 -6.72
CA ASN A 237 -7.27 18.03 -5.92
C ASN A 237 -6.31 18.88 -5.05
N PRO A 238 -6.18 20.19 -5.32
CA PRO A 238 -5.27 21.06 -4.56
C PRO A 238 -5.70 21.33 -3.12
N LEU A 239 -6.96 21.04 -2.75
CA LEU A 239 -7.50 21.27 -1.40
C LEU A 239 -7.34 20.07 -0.46
N CYS A 240 -6.83 18.93 -0.93
CA CYS A 240 -6.63 17.76 -0.10
C CYS A 240 -5.23 17.18 -0.30
N SER A 241 -4.36 17.37 0.70
CA SER A 241 -2.95 16.98 0.66
C SER A 241 -2.67 15.54 1.12
N SER A 242 -3.71 14.71 1.33
CA SER A 242 -3.47 13.37 1.87
C SER A 242 -2.85 12.44 0.84
N PHE A 243 -1.81 11.70 1.24
CA PHE A 243 -1.21 10.62 0.48
C PHE A 243 -2.22 9.48 0.21
N ILE A 244 -2.23 8.94 -1.01
CA ILE A 244 -3.04 7.78 -1.38
C ILE A 244 -2.15 6.54 -1.32
N ARG A 245 -2.45 5.61 -0.41
CA ARG A 245 -1.74 4.34 -0.31
C ARG A 245 -1.96 3.49 -1.56
N THR A 246 -0.98 2.64 -1.88
CA THR A 246 -0.98 1.74 -3.05
C THR A 246 -2.16 0.77 -3.07
N GLU A 247 -2.68 0.39 -1.90
CA GLU A 247 -3.89 -0.45 -1.75
C GLU A 247 -5.16 0.20 -2.33
N TYR A 248 -5.18 1.51 -2.51
CA TYR A 248 -6.29 2.26 -3.12
C TYR A 248 -6.01 2.64 -4.57
N VAL A 249 -4.99 2.03 -5.18
CA VAL A 249 -4.68 2.15 -6.59
C VAL A 249 -5.19 0.90 -7.29
N VAL A 250 -6.17 1.06 -8.17
CA VAL A 250 -6.73 0.00 -9.00
C VAL A 250 -6.47 0.38 -10.45
N GLU A 251 -5.74 -0.47 -11.16
CA GLU A 251 -5.26 -0.20 -12.52
C GLU A 251 -4.52 1.15 -12.57
N GLU A 252 -4.94 2.06 -13.45
CA GLU A 252 -4.34 3.38 -13.62
C GLU A 252 -5.06 4.47 -12.80
N LYS A 253 -5.91 4.08 -11.85
CA LYS A 253 -6.75 4.98 -11.06
C LYS A 253 -6.43 4.88 -9.57
N ALA A 254 -6.22 6.03 -8.93
CA ALA A 254 -6.00 6.15 -7.50
C ALA A 254 -7.19 6.86 -6.83
N THR A 255 -7.80 6.22 -5.83
CA THR A 255 -8.97 6.75 -5.13
C THR A 255 -8.60 7.25 -3.73
N CYS A 256 -8.92 8.50 -3.42
CA CYS A 256 -8.68 9.02 -2.08
C CYS A 256 -9.77 8.61 -1.07
N GLN A 257 -9.36 8.15 0.11
CA GLN A 257 -10.26 7.84 1.23
C GLN A 257 -10.75 9.05 2.07
N VAL A 258 -10.29 10.27 1.78
CA VAL A 258 -10.62 11.50 2.53
C VAL A 258 -11.60 12.39 1.76
N CYS A 259 -11.36 12.57 0.45
CA CYS A 259 -12.22 13.41 -0.39
C CYS A 259 -12.86 12.66 -1.56
N GLU A 260 -12.65 11.35 -1.63
CA GLU A 260 -13.26 10.43 -2.63
C GLU A 260 -12.90 10.72 -4.10
N ALA A 261 -12.05 11.71 -4.36
CA ALA A 261 -11.60 12.03 -5.71
C ALA A 261 -10.73 10.91 -6.31
N VAL A 262 -10.99 10.61 -7.58
CA VAL A 262 -10.24 9.65 -8.40
C VAL A 262 -9.23 10.40 -9.26
N THR A 263 -7.98 9.93 -9.25
CA THR A 263 -6.84 10.56 -9.93
C THR A 263 -6.21 9.55 -10.90
N CYS A 264 -5.84 9.99 -12.10
CA CYS A 264 -5.04 9.17 -13.02
C CYS A 264 -3.62 9.03 -12.46
N THR A 265 -3.11 7.81 -12.38
CA THR A 265 -1.76 7.53 -11.84
C THR A 265 -0.63 7.98 -12.76
N ILE A 266 -0.90 8.14 -14.05
CA ILE A 266 0.08 8.54 -15.07
C ILE A 266 0.27 10.07 -15.06
N CYS A 267 -0.76 10.83 -15.42
CA CYS A 267 -0.69 12.30 -15.46
C CYS A 267 -0.86 12.97 -14.10
N LYS A 268 -1.23 12.22 -13.06
CA LYS A 268 -1.57 12.75 -11.72
C LYS A 268 -2.72 13.77 -11.72
N GLY A 269 -3.45 13.84 -12.83
CA GLY A 269 -4.63 14.68 -13.04
C GLY A 269 -5.95 14.00 -12.65
N ALA A 270 -7.06 14.67 -12.91
CA ALA A 270 -8.40 14.10 -12.67
C ALA A 270 -8.63 12.83 -13.52
N GLU A 271 -9.51 11.94 -13.07
CA GLU A 271 -9.93 10.79 -13.85
C GLU A 271 -10.43 11.21 -15.25
N HIS A 272 -9.98 10.48 -16.26
CA HIS A 272 -10.43 10.63 -17.65
C HIS A 272 -10.79 9.27 -18.24
N GLY A 273 -11.65 9.30 -19.26
CA GLY A 273 -11.99 8.11 -20.04
C GLY A 273 -11.00 7.87 -21.17
N GLY A 274 -10.63 6.61 -21.40
CA GLY A 274 -9.68 6.21 -22.45
C GLY A 274 -8.22 6.43 -22.05
N ASP A 275 -7.36 6.32 -23.05
CA ASP A 275 -5.90 6.41 -22.93
C ASP A 275 -5.45 7.76 -22.32
N CYS A 276 -4.43 7.71 -21.45
CA CYS A 276 -3.88 8.92 -20.87
C CYS A 276 -3.05 9.72 -21.90
N PRO A 277 -3.35 11.02 -22.12
CA PRO A 277 -2.62 11.85 -23.08
C PRO A 277 -1.19 12.18 -22.62
N GLU A 278 -0.82 11.89 -21.38
CA GLU A 278 0.54 12.07 -20.84
C GLU A 278 1.29 10.73 -20.72
N ASP A 279 0.71 9.62 -21.20
CA ASP A 279 1.41 8.34 -21.26
C ASP A 279 2.40 8.32 -22.43
N GLU A 280 3.65 8.69 -22.16
CA GLU A 280 4.74 8.65 -23.15
C GLU A 280 5.02 7.23 -23.67
N ALA A 281 4.88 6.20 -22.83
CA ALA A 281 5.11 4.83 -23.26
C ALA A 281 4.05 4.38 -24.27
N LEU A 282 2.78 4.69 -24.00
CA LEU A 282 1.70 4.43 -24.94
C LEU A 282 1.87 5.24 -26.23
N LYS A 283 2.26 6.52 -26.16
CA LYS A 283 2.56 7.33 -27.36
C LYS A 283 3.60 6.67 -28.25
N MET A 284 4.70 6.17 -27.67
CA MET A 284 5.75 5.47 -28.42
C MET A 284 5.22 4.20 -29.11
N VAL A 285 4.36 3.44 -28.43
CA VAL A 285 3.73 2.24 -29.02
C VAL A 285 2.78 2.61 -30.16
N LEU A 286 2.00 3.69 -30.02
CA LEU A 286 1.10 4.17 -31.07
C LEU A 286 1.84 4.74 -32.28
N GLU A 287 2.99 5.38 -32.06
CA GLU A 287 3.85 5.83 -33.14
C GLU A 287 4.44 4.65 -33.91
N THR A 288 4.95 3.64 -33.20
CA THR A 288 5.42 2.38 -33.82
C THR A 288 4.30 1.71 -34.61
N ALA A 289 3.08 1.68 -34.08
CA ALA A 289 1.93 1.14 -34.79
C ALA A 289 1.63 1.91 -36.08
N ARG A 290 1.69 3.25 -36.05
CA ARG A 290 1.49 4.09 -37.23
C ARG A 290 2.55 3.84 -38.31
N GLU A 291 3.80 3.67 -37.92
CA GLU A 291 4.91 3.37 -38.84
C GLU A 291 4.73 2.01 -39.52
N ASN A 292 4.26 1.01 -38.79
CA ASN A 292 4.00 -0.34 -39.30
C ASN A 292 2.59 -0.53 -39.86
N GLN A 293 1.79 0.55 -39.94
CA GLN A 293 0.40 0.54 -40.38
C GLN A 293 -0.51 -0.43 -39.59
N TRP A 294 -0.15 -0.72 -38.34
CA TRP A 294 -0.97 -1.52 -37.45
C TRP A 294 -2.20 -0.73 -37.00
N GLN A 295 -3.33 -1.42 -36.93
CA GLN A 295 -4.60 -0.80 -36.62
C GLN A 295 -5.12 -1.21 -35.24
N ARG A 296 -5.66 -0.25 -34.48
CA ARG A 296 -6.37 -0.53 -33.22
C ARG A 296 -7.83 -0.88 -33.48
N CYS A 297 -8.29 -1.90 -32.77
CA CYS A 297 -9.72 -2.19 -32.65
C CYS A 297 -10.43 -1.03 -31.94
N TYR A 298 -11.52 -0.51 -32.52
CA TYR A 298 -12.30 0.58 -31.89
C TYR A 298 -12.89 0.22 -30.52
N ASN A 299 -13.10 -1.07 -30.23
CA ASN A 299 -13.82 -1.53 -29.03
C ASN A 299 -12.89 -1.85 -27.86
N CYS A 300 -11.83 -2.61 -28.11
CA CYS A 300 -10.90 -3.06 -27.06
C CYS A 300 -9.50 -2.44 -27.18
N HIS A 301 -9.30 -1.59 -28.19
CA HIS A 301 -8.06 -0.87 -28.44
C HIS A 301 -6.79 -1.72 -28.65
N ARG A 302 -6.94 -3.04 -28.78
CA ARG A 302 -5.87 -3.96 -29.16
C ARG A 302 -5.32 -3.60 -30.54
N LEU A 303 -3.99 -3.55 -30.64
CA LEU A 303 -3.28 -3.41 -31.90
C LEU A 303 -3.33 -4.71 -32.70
N VAL A 304 -3.61 -4.58 -33.99
CA VAL A 304 -3.74 -5.68 -34.94
C VAL A 304 -2.87 -5.38 -36.15
N GLU A 305 -2.06 -6.36 -36.54
CA GLU A 305 -1.31 -6.38 -37.78
C GLU A 305 -2.10 -7.14 -38.84
N LEU A 306 -2.04 -6.70 -40.10
CA LEU A 306 -2.65 -7.37 -41.24
C LEU A 306 -1.63 -7.54 -42.36
N ASP A 307 -1.11 -8.77 -42.46
CA ASP A 307 -0.16 -9.17 -43.50
C ASP A 307 -0.88 -9.42 -44.85
N THR A 308 -1.92 -10.27 -44.84
CA THR A 308 -2.68 -10.64 -46.05
C THR A 308 -4.19 -10.64 -45.80
N GLY A 309 -4.99 -10.42 -46.85
CA GLY A 309 -6.46 -10.41 -46.77
C GLY A 309 -7.11 -9.05 -46.97
N CYS A 310 -8.44 -9.03 -46.92
CA CYS A 310 -9.24 -7.81 -47.08
C CYS A 310 -9.23 -6.95 -45.81
N ASN A 311 -9.72 -5.71 -45.91
CA ASN A 311 -9.76 -4.76 -44.80
C ASN A 311 -10.83 -5.11 -43.74
N HIS A 312 -11.55 -6.22 -43.86
CA HIS A 312 -12.52 -6.68 -42.86
C HIS A 312 -11.81 -7.46 -41.76
N MET A 313 -11.76 -6.89 -40.56
CA MET A 313 -11.11 -7.51 -39.41
C MET A 313 -12.11 -7.96 -38.37
N THR A 314 -11.86 -9.13 -37.78
CA THR A 314 -12.58 -9.61 -36.59
C THR A 314 -11.58 -9.69 -35.44
N CYS A 315 -11.76 -8.82 -34.45
CA CYS A 315 -10.92 -8.78 -33.27
C CYS A 315 -11.22 -9.98 -32.34
N PRO A 316 -10.28 -10.45 -31.50
CA PRO A 316 -10.58 -11.45 -30.47
C PRO A 316 -11.67 -11.05 -29.46
N CYS A 317 -12.02 -9.76 -29.35
CA CYS A 317 -13.18 -9.28 -28.59
C CYS A 317 -14.51 -9.36 -29.38
N SER A 318 -14.49 -10.05 -30.53
CA SER A 318 -15.59 -10.23 -31.48
C SER A 318 -16.04 -8.97 -32.23
N ALA A 319 -15.39 -7.82 -32.00
CA ALA A 319 -15.68 -6.61 -32.76
C ALA A 319 -15.19 -6.73 -34.21
N GLN A 320 -16.07 -6.43 -35.16
CA GLN A 320 -15.74 -6.35 -36.58
C GLN A 320 -15.46 -4.91 -37.00
N PHE A 321 -14.30 -4.66 -37.61
CA PHE A 321 -13.83 -3.32 -37.93
C PHE A 321 -13.04 -3.26 -39.25
N CYS A 322 -12.90 -2.05 -39.80
CA CYS A 322 -12.10 -1.81 -40.99
C CYS A 322 -10.62 -1.63 -40.61
N TYR A 323 -9.71 -2.41 -41.20
CA TYR A 323 -8.27 -2.28 -40.95
C TYR A 323 -7.73 -0.91 -41.37
N LYS A 324 -8.29 -0.30 -42.42
CA LYS A 324 -7.79 0.98 -42.97
C LYS A 324 -8.07 2.18 -42.05
N CYS A 325 -9.17 2.18 -41.31
CA CYS A 325 -9.60 3.34 -40.51
C CYS A 325 -9.99 3.03 -39.07
N GLY A 326 -10.02 1.76 -38.66
CA GLY A 326 -10.38 1.34 -37.30
C GLY A 326 -11.87 1.31 -36.98
N GLU A 327 -12.70 1.96 -37.80
CA GLU A 327 -14.14 2.08 -37.58
C GLU A 327 -14.88 0.75 -37.73
N ARG A 328 -16.12 0.69 -37.20
CA ARG A 328 -17.02 -0.46 -37.37
C ARG A 328 -17.12 -0.89 -38.84
N TRP A 329 -17.12 -2.20 -39.09
CA TRP A 329 -17.17 -2.71 -40.46
C TRP A 329 -18.41 -2.19 -41.22
N LYS A 330 -18.21 -1.77 -42.48
CA LYS A 330 -19.22 -1.17 -43.37
C LYS A 330 -19.87 0.14 -42.87
N THR A 331 -19.33 0.82 -41.85
CA THR A 331 -19.72 2.21 -41.52
C THR A 331 -18.83 3.26 -42.22
N CYS A 332 -17.72 2.83 -42.83
CA CYS A 332 -16.81 3.66 -43.60
C CYS A 332 -16.97 3.46 -45.11
N ARG A 333 -16.43 4.39 -45.92
CA ARG A 333 -16.32 4.27 -47.40
C ARG A 333 -14.99 3.68 -47.86
N CYS A 334 -14.20 3.10 -46.96
CA CYS A 334 -12.93 2.46 -47.30
C CYS A 334 -13.16 1.32 -48.30
N GLU A 335 -12.24 1.19 -49.24
CA GLU A 335 -12.20 0.05 -50.15
C GLU A 335 -12.01 -1.25 -49.36
N GLN A 336 -12.62 -2.31 -49.88
CA GLN A 336 -12.59 -3.62 -49.26
C GLN A 336 -11.18 -4.22 -49.29
N TRP A 337 -10.41 -3.90 -50.32
CA TRP A 337 -9.05 -4.39 -50.51
C TRP A 337 -8.08 -3.23 -50.64
N ASP A 338 -6.88 -3.42 -50.13
CA ASP A 338 -5.72 -2.65 -50.58
C ASP A 338 -5.16 -3.31 -51.85
N GLU A 339 -4.99 -2.55 -52.93
CA GLU A 339 -4.54 -3.08 -54.23
C GLU A 339 -3.17 -3.76 -54.12
N HIS A 340 -2.22 -3.16 -53.40
CA HIS A 340 -0.87 -3.71 -53.28
C HIS A 340 -0.90 -5.04 -52.55
N ARG A 341 -1.65 -5.14 -51.45
CA ARG A 341 -1.82 -6.41 -50.71
C ARG A 341 -2.54 -7.47 -51.55
N LEU A 342 -3.55 -7.09 -52.32
CA LEU A 342 -4.28 -8.01 -53.20
C LEU A 342 -3.36 -8.61 -54.27
N TYR A 343 -2.59 -7.77 -54.96
CA TYR A 343 -1.65 -8.23 -55.99
C TYR A 343 -0.50 -9.04 -55.40
N ALA A 344 0.12 -8.57 -54.32
CA ALA A 344 1.17 -9.32 -53.62
C ALA A 344 0.67 -10.70 -53.18
N ARG A 345 -0.57 -10.78 -52.71
CA ARG A 345 -1.17 -12.07 -52.36
C ARG A 345 -1.36 -12.98 -53.57
N ALA A 346 -1.83 -12.44 -54.70
CA ALA A 346 -1.98 -13.20 -55.94
C ALA A 346 -0.64 -13.75 -56.45
N GLU A 347 0.45 -12.97 -56.36
CA GLU A 347 1.80 -13.42 -56.71
C GLU A 347 2.24 -14.61 -55.87
N VAL A 348 2.06 -14.56 -54.55
CA VAL A 348 2.38 -15.66 -53.63
C VAL A 348 1.60 -16.92 -53.99
N VAL A 349 0.30 -16.81 -54.28
CA VAL A 349 -0.55 -17.95 -54.65
C VAL A 349 -0.07 -18.60 -55.95
N ILE A 350 0.36 -17.81 -56.93
CA ILE A 350 0.84 -18.29 -58.22
C ILE A 350 2.23 -18.93 -58.10
N ALA A 351 3.14 -18.32 -57.32
CA ALA A 351 4.51 -18.80 -57.14
C ALA A 351 4.59 -20.24 -56.60
N ARG A 352 3.56 -20.69 -55.87
CA ARG A 352 3.46 -22.06 -55.33
C ARG A 352 3.31 -23.15 -56.40
N GLN A 353 3.08 -22.80 -57.66
CA GLN A 353 2.86 -23.78 -58.73
C GLN A 353 4.01 -23.81 -59.75
N PRO A 354 4.92 -24.80 -59.68
CA PRO A 354 6.14 -24.82 -60.48
C PRO A 354 5.91 -24.92 -62.01
N ALA A 355 4.77 -25.45 -62.44
CA ALA A 355 4.41 -25.54 -63.87
C ALA A 355 4.15 -24.16 -64.54
N HIS A 356 4.05 -23.08 -63.75
CA HIS A 356 3.66 -21.76 -64.23
C HIS A 356 4.80 -21.00 -64.94
N ILE A 357 6.06 -21.25 -64.60
CA ILE A 357 7.21 -20.48 -65.12
C ILE A 357 7.39 -20.69 -66.63
N ASN A 358 7.02 -21.87 -67.14
CA ASN A 358 7.23 -22.25 -68.54
C ASN A 358 6.02 -21.96 -69.45
N GLN A 359 5.01 -21.22 -68.98
CA GLN A 359 3.81 -20.91 -69.76
C GLN A 359 3.95 -19.60 -70.57
N PRO A 360 3.27 -19.48 -71.74
CA PRO A 360 3.17 -18.23 -72.49
C PRO A 360 2.68 -17.05 -71.61
N LEU A 361 3.15 -15.82 -71.92
CA LEU A 361 2.86 -14.62 -71.13
C LEU A 361 1.36 -14.36 -70.95
N GLU A 362 0.57 -14.51 -72.02
CA GLU A 362 -0.88 -14.31 -72.00
C GLU A 362 -1.59 -15.26 -71.03
N GLN A 363 -1.18 -16.54 -71.00
CA GLN A 363 -1.74 -17.53 -70.08
C GLN A 363 -1.39 -17.20 -68.62
N ARG A 364 -0.16 -16.72 -68.38
CA ARG A 364 0.26 -16.27 -67.04
C ARG A 364 -0.55 -15.06 -66.57
N GLN A 365 -0.78 -14.08 -67.45
CA GLN A 365 -1.59 -12.89 -67.15
C GLN A 365 -3.06 -13.24 -66.90
N ALA A 366 -3.68 -14.06 -67.75
CA ALA A 366 -5.06 -14.50 -67.57
C ALA A 366 -5.24 -15.25 -66.24
N ARG A 367 -4.26 -16.08 -65.87
CA ARG A 367 -4.27 -16.79 -64.59
C ARG A 367 -4.12 -15.86 -63.40
N PHE A 368 -3.21 -14.88 -63.48
CA PHE A 368 -3.06 -13.86 -62.46
C PHE A 368 -4.37 -13.10 -62.23
N ALA A 369 -5.01 -12.65 -63.31
CA ALA A 369 -6.32 -11.99 -63.25
C ALA A 369 -7.39 -12.88 -62.61
N ASN A 370 -7.40 -14.18 -62.92
CA ASN A 370 -8.33 -15.14 -62.30
C ASN A 370 -8.09 -15.31 -60.79
N VAL A 371 -6.83 -15.36 -60.34
CA VAL A 371 -6.50 -15.43 -58.90
C VAL A 371 -6.90 -14.15 -58.19
N VAL A 372 -6.63 -12.99 -58.79
CA VAL A 372 -7.06 -11.70 -58.24
C VAL A 372 -8.58 -11.65 -58.11
N GLN A 373 -9.34 -12.09 -59.12
CA GLN A 373 -10.80 -12.15 -59.02
C GLN A 373 -11.29 -13.16 -57.99
N ASP A 374 -10.68 -14.34 -57.90
CA ASP A 374 -11.05 -15.33 -56.88
C ASP A 374 -10.85 -14.78 -55.46
N LEU A 375 -9.78 -14.01 -55.22
CA LEU A 375 -9.55 -13.32 -53.94
C LEU A 375 -10.56 -12.20 -53.68
N LEU A 376 -10.93 -11.43 -54.72
CA LEU A 376 -11.94 -10.39 -54.61
C LEU A 376 -13.32 -10.95 -54.28
N ASP A 377 -13.73 -12.03 -54.95
CA ASP A 377 -15.05 -12.64 -54.81
C ASP A 377 -15.19 -13.46 -53.51
N ARG A 378 -14.10 -14.08 -53.04
CA ARG A 378 -14.09 -14.99 -51.88
C ARG A 378 -13.36 -14.44 -50.67
N HIS A 379 -13.45 -13.13 -50.49
CA HIS A 379 -12.81 -12.41 -49.39
C HIS A 379 -13.42 -12.73 -48.01
N GLU A 380 -14.69 -13.12 -47.94
CA GLU A 380 -15.36 -13.64 -46.73
C GLU A 380 -15.22 -15.16 -46.68
N CYS A 381 -14.09 -15.64 -46.16
CA CYS A 381 -13.77 -17.06 -46.05
C CYS A 381 -14.30 -17.65 -44.73
N ASP A 382 -15.00 -18.79 -44.81
CA ASP A 382 -15.51 -19.54 -43.65
C ASP A 382 -14.48 -20.52 -43.07
N HIS A 383 -13.37 -20.74 -43.79
CA HIS A 383 -12.31 -21.68 -43.45
C HIS A 383 -12.78 -23.12 -43.18
N GLU A 384 -13.87 -23.58 -43.82
CA GLU A 384 -14.38 -24.95 -43.65
C GLU A 384 -13.68 -25.97 -44.56
N SER A 385 -13.25 -25.52 -45.75
CA SER A 385 -12.73 -26.42 -46.80
C SER A 385 -11.22 -26.30 -47.01
N TRP A 386 -10.50 -27.41 -46.80
CA TRP A 386 -9.04 -27.47 -46.87
C TRP A 386 -8.53 -28.53 -47.86
N ARG A 387 -7.38 -28.27 -48.45
CA ARG A 387 -6.60 -29.19 -49.27
C ARG A 387 -5.29 -29.51 -48.56
N TRP A 388 -4.91 -30.79 -48.50
CA TRP A 388 -3.59 -31.20 -48.02
C TRP A 388 -2.54 -31.00 -49.11
N VAL A 389 -1.39 -30.45 -48.74
CA VAL A 389 -0.25 -30.21 -49.62
C VAL A 389 0.99 -30.80 -48.95
N GLY A 390 1.70 -31.69 -49.65
CA GLY A 390 2.90 -32.36 -49.14
C GLY A 390 4.19 -31.60 -49.45
N GLY A 391 5.21 -31.82 -48.61
CA GLY A 391 6.52 -31.18 -48.69
C GLY A 391 6.74 -30.09 -47.63
N PRO A 392 7.94 -29.48 -47.61
CA PRO A 392 8.30 -28.46 -46.62
C PRO A 392 7.60 -27.13 -46.91
N HIS A 393 6.97 -26.55 -45.88
CA HIS A 393 6.23 -25.28 -45.96
C HIS A 393 6.33 -24.51 -44.64
N GLU A 394 6.19 -23.19 -44.69
CA GLU A 394 6.02 -22.33 -43.51
C GLU A 394 4.53 -22.01 -43.33
N CYS A 395 4.02 -22.12 -42.10
CA CYS A 395 2.65 -21.73 -41.77
C CYS A 395 2.46 -20.21 -41.82
N GLU A 396 1.54 -19.70 -42.64
CA GLU A 396 1.32 -18.25 -42.80
C GLU A 396 0.76 -17.58 -41.53
N GLU A 397 0.07 -18.34 -40.67
CA GLU A 397 -0.52 -17.82 -39.42
C GLU A 397 0.43 -17.78 -38.21
N CYS A 398 1.43 -18.67 -38.15
CA CYS A 398 2.28 -18.79 -36.96
C CYS A 398 3.78 -18.90 -37.28
N ARG A 399 4.14 -18.80 -38.56
CA ARG A 399 5.53 -18.87 -39.06
C ARG A 399 6.26 -20.16 -38.68
N HIS A 400 5.52 -21.21 -38.32
CA HIS A 400 6.11 -22.50 -37.98
C HIS A 400 6.43 -23.29 -39.24
N ASP A 401 7.69 -23.70 -39.38
CA ASP A 401 8.16 -24.59 -40.43
C ASP A 401 7.62 -26.01 -40.22
N LEU A 402 6.99 -26.53 -41.27
CA LEU A 402 6.43 -27.86 -41.36
C LEU A 402 7.19 -28.63 -42.45
N PRO A 403 8.00 -29.64 -42.11
CA PRO A 403 8.84 -30.33 -43.09
C PRO A 403 8.05 -31.21 -44.06
N ASP A 404 6.89 -31.70 -43.64
CA ASP A 404 6.18 -32.77 -44.34
C ASP A 404 4.92 -32.32 -45.07
N TYR A 405 4.17 -31.36 -44.51
CA TYR A 405 2.88 -30.95 -45.08
C TYR A 405 2.32 -29.63 -44.54
N ILE A 406 1.35 -29.09 -45.28
CA ILE A 406 0.52 -27.95 -44.86
C ILE A 406 -0.93 -28.12 -45.36
N PHE A 407 -1.86 -27.33 -44.81
CA PHE A 407 -3.24 -27.25 -45.31
C PHE A 407 -3.48 -25.93 -46.02
N GLN A 408 -3.94 -25.99 -47.26
CA GLN A 408 -4.35 -24.83 -48.04
C GLN A 408 -5.88 -24.69 -48.04
N CYS A 409 -6.40 -23.53 -47.66
CA CYS A 409 -7.83 -23.23 -47.77
C CYS A 409 -8.23 -23.16 -49.24
N ARG A 410 -9.38 -23.74 -49.60
CA ARG A 410 -9.87 -23.75 -50.99
C ARG A 410 -10.53 -22.44 -51.42
N GLN A 411 -10.93 -21.60 -50.47
CA GLN A 411 -11.59 -20.32 -50.76
C GLN A 411 -10.56 -19.19 -50.88
N CYS A 412 -9.73 -18.97 -49.86
CA CYS A 412 -8.79 -17.83 -49.81
C CYS A 412 -7.31 -18.21 -50.02
N HIS A 413 -7.02 -19.48 -50.33
CA HIS A 413 -5.67 -20.00 -50.57
C HIS A 413 -4.66 -19.88 -49.41
N ILE A 414 -5.09 -19.51 -48.19
CA ILE A 414 -4.21 -19.48 -47.02
C ILE A 414 -3.64 -20.85 -46.68
N GLN A 415 -2.34 -20.91 -46.43
CA GLN A 415 -1.63 -22.11 -46.01
C GLN A 415 -1.37 -22.07 -44.50
N ALA A 416 -2.05 -22.94 -43.76
CA ALA A 416 -2.01 -22.97 -42.30
C ALA A 416 -1.65 -24.36 -41.76
N CYS A 417 -0.95 -24.40 -40.63
CA CYS A 417 -0.68 -25.63 -39.89
C CYS A 417 -1.99 -26.19 -39.30
N ASN A 418 -1.98 -27.47 -38.91
CA ASN A 418 -3.15 -28.12 -38.34
C ASN A 418 -3.68 -27.41 -37.08
N ARG A 419 -2.78 -26.79 -36.29
CA ARG A 419 -3.13 -26.05 -35.07
C ARG A 419 -3.82 -24.73 -35.39
N CYS A 420 -3.33 -23.96 -36.35
CA CYS A 420 -3.89 -22.66 -36.69
C CYS A 420 -5.27 -22.80 -37.35
N ARG A 421 -5.41 -23.72 -38.31
CA ARG A 421 -6.70 -23.93 -39.00
C ARG A 421 -7.86 -24.44 -38.13
N ARG A 422 -7.57 -24.88 -36.90
CA ARG A 422 -8.56 -25.45 -35.97
C ARG A 422 -8.87 -24.52 -34.80
N ASN A 423 -7.95 -23.60 -34.49
CA ASN A 423 -7.98 -22.82 -33.26
C ASN A 423 -7.84 -21.31 -33.49
N ARG A 424 -7.59 -20.85 -34.72
CA ARG A 424 -7.35 -19.44 -35.05
C ARG A 424 -8.16 -18.97 -36.25
N LEU A 425 -8.21 -19.80 -37.28
CA LEU A 425 -9.11 -19.72 -38.43
C LEU A 425 -10.23 -20.73 -38.21
#